data_AF-A0A1I6SK36-F1
#
_entry.id   AF-A0A1I6SK36-F1
#
_cell.length_a   1.000
_cell.length_b   1.000
_cell.length_c   1.000
_cell.angle_alpha   90.00
_cell.angle_beta   90.00
_cell.angle_gamma   90.00
#
_symmetry.space_group_name_H-M   'P 1'
#
loop_
_entity.id
_entity.type
_entity.pdbx_description
1 polymer ?
#
loop_
_entity_poly.entity_id
_entity_poly.type
_entity_poly.pdbx_seq_one_letter_code
_entity_poly.pdbx_strand_id
1 'polypeptide(L)'
;MRLWNRYKNTSLIAKMTVGFVLGILVGVIVGPQAEIIKPLGTVLINLLSMIATPVVFLTVVLAVNKMNPKELGRTGGKLILYYGTTTAAAVLIGLGLALWINPGESLSLPNVSVDNPTNPSL
;
A
#
# COMPACT_ATOMS: atom_id res chain seq x y z
N MET A 1 36.46 -5.23 -8.23
CA MET A 1 35.63 -5.25 -9.47
C MET A 1 34.65 -6.43 -9.61
N ARG A 2 34.69 -7.50 -8.79
CA ARG A 2 33.75 -8.65 -8.90
C ARG A 2 32.36 -8.43 -8.30
N LEU A 3 32.23 -7.62 -7.25
CA LEU A 3 30.95 -7.33 -6.57
C LEU A 3 29.99 -6.46 -7.40
N TRP A 4 30.52 -5.55 -8.23
CA TRP A 4 29.72 -4.64 -9.06
C TRP A 4 28.96 -5.35 -10.18
N ASN A 5 29.59 -6.34 -10.82
CA ASN A 5 28.92 -7.15 -11.85
C ASN A 5 27.87 -8.10 -11.25
N ARG A 6 28.09 -8.58 -10.02
CA ARG A 6 27.05 -9.35 -9.29
C ARG A 6 25.84 -8.49 -8.96
N TYR A 7 26.04 -7.25 -8.48
CA TYR A 7 24.93 -6.34 -8.21
C TYR A 7 24.14 -5.98 -9.48
N LYS A 8 24.79 -5.82 -10.64
CA LYS A 8 24.09 -5.55 -11.90
C LYS A 8 23.31 -6.77 -12.44
N ASN A 9 23.80 -8.00 -12.23
CA ASN A 9 23.14 -9.22 -12.72
C ASN A 9 22.08 -9.83 -11.78
N THR A 10 21.97 -9.38 -10.54
CA THR A 10 20.93 -9.87 -9.60
C THR A 10 19.56 -9.26 -9.92
N SER A 11 18.50 -10.08 -9.86
CA SER A 11 17.12 -9.67 -10.13
C SER A 11 16.67 -8.54 -9.19
N LEU A 12 15.79 -7.66 -9.71
CA LEU A 12 15.20 -6.57 -8.92
C LEU A 12 14.42 -7.12 -7.70
N ILE A 13 13.77 -8.27 -7.86
CA ILE A 13 13.04 -8.94 -6.78
C ILE A 13 13.97 -9.24 -5.61
N ALA A 14 15.16 -9.80 -5.87
CA ALA A 14 16.10 -10.15 -4.82
C ALA A 14 16.66 -8.92 -4.11
N LYS A 15 16.84 -7.79 -4.83
CA LYS A 15 17.26 -6.52 -4.23
C LYS A 15 16.19 -5.94 -3.30
N MET A 16 14.92 -5.97 -3.72
CA MET A 16 13.82 -5.48 -2.89
C MET A 16 13.62 -6.35 -1.65
N THR A 17 13.67 -7.68 -1.79
CA THR A 17 13.58 -8.60 -0.66
C THR A 17 14.72 -8.39 0.33
N VAL A 18 15.97 -8.33 -0.13
CA VAL A 18 17.12 -8.09 0.75
C VAL A 18 17.03 -6.72 1.42
N GLY A 19 16.65 -5.67 0.69
CA GLY A 19 16.46 -4.33 1.24
C GLY A 19 15.35 -4.27 2.30
N PHE A 20 14.23 -4.96 2.06
CA PHE A 20 13.11 -5.06 3.02
C PHE A 20 13.52 -5.77 4.30
N VAL A 21 14.19 -6.92 4.19
CA VAL A 21 14.66 -7.70 5.33
C VAL A 21 15.70 -6.91 6.15
N LEU A 22 16.66 -6.27 5.47
CA LEU A 22 17.64 -5.40 6.15
C LEU A 22 16.96 -4.20 6.82
N GLY A 23 15.95 -3.59 6.19
CA GLY A 23 15.17 -2.49 6.77
C GLY A 23 14.48 -2.89 8.07
N ILE A 24 13.86 -4.08 8.11
CA ILE A 24 13.26 -4.62 9.33
C ILE A 24 14.31 -4.83 10.42
N LEU A 25 15.44 -5.47 10.09
CA LEU A 25 16.50 -5.75 11.06
C LEU A 25 17.07 -4.47 11.67
N VAL A 26 17.33 -3.45 10.84
CA VAL A 26 17.80 -2.13 11.29
C VAL A 26 16.75 -1.46 12.18
N GLY A 27 15.46 -1.51 11.80
CA GLY A 27 14.38 -0.94 12.60
C GLY A 27 14.26 -1.57 14.00
N VAL A 28 14.44 -2.89 14.11
CA VAL A 28 14.40 -3.60 15.40
C VAL A 28 15.63 -3.33 16.26
N ILE A 29 16.83 -3.25 15.67
CA ILE A 29 18.09 -3.09 16.42
C ILE A 29 18.32 -1.63 16.85
N VAL A 30 18.05 -0.66 15.97
CA VAL A 30 18.40 0.77 16.17
C VAL A 30 17.27 1.54 16.86
N GLY A 31 16.02 1.06 16.78
CA GLY A 31 14.89 1.66 17.49
C GLY A 31 14.61 3.12 17.07
N PRO A 32 14.34 4.07 18.01
CA PRO A 32 13.90 5.43 17.69
C PRO A 32 14.83 6.23 16.78
N GLN A 33 16.13 5.94 16.79
CA GLN A 33 17.12 6.60 15.91
C GLN A 33 16.95 6.22 14.43
N ALA A 34 16.20 5.16 14.12
CA ALA A 34 15.88 4.76 12.74
C ALA A 34 14.98 5.78 12.02
N GLU A 35 14.37 6.75 12.73
CA GLU A 35 13.59 7.83 12.12
C GLU A 35 14.41 8.68 11.13
N ILE A 36 15.74 8.72 11.26
CA ILE A 36 16.64 9.40 10.31
C ILE A 36 16.52 8.81 8.89
N ILE A 37 16.12 7.54 8.77
CA ILE A 37 15.95 6.85 7.48
C ILE A 37 14.56 7.10 6.88
N LYS A 38 13.57 7.49 7.71
CA LYS A 38 12.19 7.81 7.29
C LYS A 38 12.10 8.75 6.07
N PRO A 39 12.85 9.88 5.97
CA PRO A 39 12.77 10.75 4.80
C PRO A 39 13.07 10.04 3.48
N LEU A 40 13.93 9.02 3.45
CA LEU A 40 14.19 8.24 2.24
C LEU A 40 12.95 7.44 1.80
N GLY A 41 12.25 6.85 2.76
CA GLY A 41 10.98 6.17 2.51
C GLY A 41 9.90 7.14 2.03
N THR A 42 9.79 8.31 2.66
CA THR A 42 8.85 9.35 2.25
C THR A 42 9.11 9.82 0.81
N VAL A 43 10.36 10.07 0.43
CA VAL A 43 10.72 10.43 -0.94
C VAL A 43 10.35 9.32 -1.91
N LEU A 44 10.63 8.06 -1.58
CA LEU A 44 10.25 6.91 -2.41
C LEU A 44 8.73 6.86 -2.65
N ILE A 45 7.92 6.96 -1.59
CA ILE A 45 6.46 6.94 -1.71
C ILE A 45 5.95 8.15 -2.48
N ASN A 46 6.52 9.34 -2.27
CA ASN A 46 6.15 10.54 -3.02
C ASN A 46 6.43 10.39 -4.52
N LEU A 47 7.57 9.79 -4.88
CA LEU A 47 7.90 9.49 -6.27
C LEU A 47 6.95 8.46 -6.89
N LEU A 48 6.62 7.39 -6.17
CA LEU A 48 5.66 6.38 -6.63
C LEU A 48 4.26 6.99 -6.82
N SER A 49 3.79 7.80 -5.86
CA SER A 49 2.49 8.47 -5.93
C SER A 49 2.44 9.51 -7.05
N MET A 50 3.53 10.25 -7.30
CA MET A 50 3.64 11.19 -8.41
C MET A 50 3.47 10.51 -9.77
N ILE A 51 3.95 9.27 -9.90
CA ILE A 51 3.82 8.47 -11.13
C ILE A 51 2.45 7.78 -11.20
N ALA A 52 1.94 7.27 -10.08
CA ALA A 52 0.69 6.51 -10.05
C ALA A 52 -0.50 7.31 -10.59
N THR A 53 -0.67 8.55 -10.14
CA THR A 53 -1.80 9.42 -10.54
C THR A 53 -1.90 9.62 -12.06
N PRO A 54 -0.88 10.10 -12.78
CA PRO A 54 -0.95 10.27 -14.23
C PRO A 54 -1.03 8.93 -14.98
N VAL A 55 -0.34 7.89 -14.50
CA VAL A 55 -0.36 6.57 -15.15
C VAL A 55 -1.76 5.97 -15.12
N VAL A 56 -2.49 6.05 -14.01
CA VAL A 56 -3.85 5.52 -13.92
C VAL A 56 -4.78 6.25 -14.89
N PHE A 57 -4.72 7.59 -14.93
CA PHE A 57 -5.54 8.38 -15.84
C PHE A 57 -5.27 8.03 -17.31
N LEU A 58 -4.01 8.07 -17.72
CA LEU A 58 -3.61 7.76 -19.10
C LEU A 58 -3.97 6.32 -19.48
N THR A 59 -3.78 5.36 -18.56
CA THR A 59 -4.14 3.96 -18.79
C THR A 59 -5.63 3.78 -19.03
N VAL A 60 -6.49 4.43 -18.23
CA VAL A 60 -7.95 4.36 -18.40
C VAL A 60 -8.37 5.03 -19.70
N VAL A 61 -7.84 6.22 -20.02
CA VAL A 61 -8.15 6.92 -21.28
C VAL A 61 -7.74 6.07 -22.50
N LEU A 62 -6.54 5.50 -22.50
CA LEU A 62 -6.06 4.62 -23.56
C LEU A 62 -6.88 3.34 -23.67
N ALA A 63 -7.32 2.77 -22.55
CA ALA A 63 -8.18 1.59 -22.53
C ALA A 63 -9.55 1.88 -23.17
N VAL A 64 -10.16 3.02 -22.81
CA VAL A 64 -11.44 3.46 -23.39
C VAL A 64 -11.29 3.78 -24.89
N ASN A 65 -10.20 4.42 -25.30
CA ASN A 65 -9.96 4.77 -26.70
C ASN A 65 -9.83 3.54 -27.62
N LYS A 66 -9.27 2.44 -27.11
CA LYS A 66 -9.09 1.19 -27.87
C LYS A 66 -10.36 0.33 -28.00
N MET A 67 -11.41 0.62 -27.24
CA MET A 67 -12.62 -0.20 -27.19
C MET A 67 -13.83 0.50 -27.84
N ASN A 68 -14.67 -0.28 -28.52
CA ASN A 68 -15.96 0.23 -28.99
C ASN A 68 -16.92 0.45 -27.80
N PRO A 69 -17.82 1.46 -27.84
CA PRO A 69 -18.75 1.75 -26.74
C PRO A 69 -19.58 0.54 -26.28
N LYS A 70 -19.99 -0.33 -27.21
CA LYS A 70 -20.75 -1.56 -26.92
C LYS A 70 -19.91 -2.61 -26.19
N GLU A 71 -18.62 -2.71 -26.52
CA GLU A 71 -17.68 -3.63 -25.88
C GLU A 71 -17.27 -3.12 -24.50
N LEU A 72 -17.10 -1.80 -24.36
CA LEU A 72 -16.82 -1.15 -23.09
C LEU A 72 -17.95 -1.38 -22.08
N GLY A 73 -19.21 -1.19 -22.48
CA GLY A 73 -20.35 -1.47 -21.59
C GLY A 73 -20.44 -2.93 -21.16
N ARG A 74 -20.25 -3.87 -22.10
CA ARG A 74 -20.30 -5.32 -21.79
C ARG A 74 -19.14 -5.78 -20.90
N THR A 75 -17.94 -5.30 -21.18
CA THR A 75 -16.73 -5.67 -20.43
C THR A 75 -16.67 -4.97 -19.08
N GLY A 76 -16.97 -3.67 -19.04
CA GLY A 76 -17.07 -2.89 -17.80
C GLY A 76 -18.09 -3.48 -16.83
N GLY A 77 -19.29 -3.84 -17.30
CA GLY A 77 -20.30 -4.49 -16.46
C GLY A 77 -19.82 -5.82 -15.86
N LYS A 78 -19.16 -6.66 -16.67
CA LYS A 78 -18.55 -7.91 -16.19
C LYS A 78 -17.45 -7.66 -15.16
N LEU A 79 -16.59 -6.67 -15.39
CA LEU A 79 -15.51 -6.31 -14.47
C LEU A 79 -16.05 -5.79 -13.14
N ILE A 80 -17.08 -4.95 -13.15
CA ILE A 80 -17.71 -4.45 -11.92
C ILE A 80 -18.30 -5.62 -11.12
N LEU A 81 -19.03 -6.52 -11.77
CA LEU A 81 -19.60 -7.68 -11.09
C LEU A 81 -18.51 -8.61 -10.54
N TYR A 82 -17.47 -8.89 -11.34
CA TYR A 82 -16.34 -9.72 -10.94
C TYR A 82 -15.57 -9.10 -9.77
N TYR A 83 -15.07 -7.88 -9.90
CA TYR A 83 -14.31 -7.23 -8.83
C TYR A 83 -15.16 -6.94 -7.60
N GLY A 84 -16.44 -6.60 -7.76
CA GLY A 84 -17.37 -6.38 -6.64
C GLY A 84 -17.57 -7.66 -5.82
N THR A 85 -17.84 -8.79 -6.48
CA THR A 85 -18.02 -10.08 -5.80
C THR A 85 -16.74 -10.58 -5.16
N THR A 86 -15.59 -10.49 -5.85
CA THR A 86 -14.31 -10.91 -5.28
C THR A 86 -13.87 -10.01 -4.11
N THR A 87 -14.12 -8.70 -4.19
CA THR A 87 -13.78 -7.76 -3.10
C THR A 87 -14.67 -8.00 -1.90
N ALA A 88 -15.98 -8.20 -2.09
CA ALA A 88 -16.89 -8.56 -1.02
C ALA A 88 -16.46 -9.87 -0.33
N ALA A 89 -16.12 -10.91 -1.10
CA ALA A 89 -15.60 -12.16 -0.55
C ALA A 89 -14.29 -11.95 0.25
N ALA A 90 -13.35 -11.15 -0.28
CA ALA A 90 -12.10 -10.83 0.40
C ALA A 90 -12.33 -10.06 1.71
N VAL A 91 -13.25 -9.09 1.72
CA VAL A 91 -13.61 -8.32 2.93
C VAL A 91 -14.26 -9.22 3.98
N LEU A 92 -15.16 -10.12 3.58
CA LEU A 92 -15.79 -11.07 4.52
C LEU A 92 -14.76 -11.98 5.18
N ILE A 93 -13.80 -12.51 4.40
CA ILE A 93 -12.71 -13.33 4.94
C ILE A 93 -11.80 -12.50 5.84
N GLY A 94 -11.40 -11.31 5.41
CA GLY A 94 -10.54 -10.41 6.18
C GLY A 94 -11.17 -10.00 7.51
N LEU A 95 -12.45 -9.66 7.50
CA LEU A 95 -13.21 -9.31 8.71
C LEU A 95 -13.41 -10.53 9.61
N GLY A 96 -13.73 -11.70 9.05
CA GLY A 96 -13.86 -12.94 9.82
C GLY A 96 -12.56 -13.31 10.55
N LEU A 97 -11.42 -13.21 9.86
CA LEU A 97 -10.11 -13.43 10.47
C LEU A 97 -9.76 -12.36 11.52
N ALA A 98 -10.09 -11.09 11.25
CA ALA A 98 -9.85 -10.00 12.20
C ALA A 98 -10.66 -10.18 13.48
N LEU A 99 -11.94 -10.55 13.39
CA LEU A 99 -12.80 -10.82 14.55
C LEU A 99 -12.40 -12.10 15.31
N TRP A 100 -11.75 -13.05 14.62
CA TRP A 100 -11.27 -14.27 15.27
C TRP A 100 -9.95 -14.07 16.01
N ILE A 101 -9.01 -13.35 15.39
CA ILE A 101 -7.67 -13.10 15.94
C ILE A 101 -7.68 -11.91 16.92
N ASN A 102 -8.66 -11.00 16.81
CA ASN A 102 -8.77 -9.74 17.55
C ASN A 102 -7.43 -8.99 17.65
N PRO A 103 -6.80 -8.65 16.50
CA PRO A 103 -5.51 -8.00 16.50
C PRO A 103 -5.63 -6.61 17.13
N GLY A 104 -5.06 -6.43 18.32
CA GLY A 104 -5.00 -5.14 19.01
C GLY A 104 -5.53 -5.10 20.43
N GLU A 105 -6.13 -6.18 20.96
CA GLU A 105 -6.62 -6.21 22.35
C GLU A 105 -5.53 -5.89 23.39
N SER A 106 -4.25 -6.15 23.07
CA SER A 106 -3.12 -5.86 23.95
C SER A 106 -2.38 -4.55 23.64
N LEU A 107 -2.89 -3.72 22.73
CA LEU A 107 -2.26 -2.43 22.41
C LEU A 107 -2.77 -1.34 23.34
N SER A 108 -1.93 -0.91 24.29
CA SER A 108 -2.19 0.29 25.07
C SER A 108 -2.06 1.52 24.16
N LEU A 109 -3.16 2.24 23.94
CA LEU A 109 -3.12 3.52 23.25
C LEU A 109 -2.23 4.48 24.06
N PRO A 110 -1.26 5.16 23.43
CA PRO A 110 -0.58 6.28 24.09
C PRO A 110 -1.63 7.29 24.56
N ASN A 111 -1.42 7.89 25.73
CA ASN A 111 -2.31 8.93 26.26
C ASN A 111 -2.22 10.18 25.36
N VAL A 112 -2.90 10.14 24.23
CA VAL A 112 -3.16 11.29 23.38
C VAL A 112 -4.38 11.95 23.99
N SER A 113 -4.22 13.17 24.49
CA SER A 113 -5.32 14.03 24.92
C SER A 113 -6.30 14.15 23.77
N VAL A 114 -7.39 13.39 23.84
CA VAL A 114 -8.55 13.58 22.99
C VAL A 114 -9.16 14.89 23.46
N ASP A 115 -8.80 15.97 22.77
CA ASP A 115 -9.46 17.26 22.95
C ASP A 115 -10.91 17.06 22.52
N ASN A 116 -11.80 16.87 23.50
CA ASN A 116 -13.22 16.82 23.25
C ASN A 116 -13.59 18.22 22.75
N PRO A 117 -14.13 18.38 21.53
CA PRO A 117 -14.57 19.69 21.07
C PRO A 117 -15.54 20.24 22.11
N THR A 118 -15.15 21.34 22.76
CA THR A 118 -15.98 22.00 23.76
C THR A 118 -17.29 22.37 23.09
N ASN A 119 -18.38 21.71 23.51
CA ASN A 119 -19.72 22.06 23.07
C ASN A 119 -20.00 23.47 23.62
N PRO A 120 -20.15 24.52 22.79
CA PRO A 120 -20.31 25.89 23.28
C PRO A 120 -21.69 26.18 23.89
N SER A 121 -22.47 25.17 24.29
CA SER A 121 -23.87 25.30 24.69
C SER A 121 -24.23 24.81 26.11
N LEU A 122 -23.26 24.60 27.00
CA LEU A 122 -23.48 24.59 28.46
C LEU A 122 -22.34 25.31 29.19
#